data_AF-A0AAU8JC14-F1
#
_entry.id   AF-A0AAU8JC14-F1
#
_cell.length_a   1.000
_cell.length_b   1.000
_cell.length_c   1.000
_cell.angle_alpha   90.00
_cell.angle_beta   90.00
_cell.angle_gamma   90.00
#
_symmetry.space_group_name_H-M   'P 1'
#
loop_
_entity.id
_entity.type
_entity.pdbx_description
1 polymer ?
#
loop_
_entity_poly.entity_id
_entity_poly.type
_entity_poly.pdbx_seq_one_letter_code
_entity_poly.pdbx_strand_id
1 'polypeptide(L)'
;MQFVNPKTGKRSSKKFGISSFTEKSVIEALQKAHKVANALKTIKTSSEFWEWYDREILGKNEIANDLITYREIFQQIEDKYFSGKHRNTGRKRTKDPNQFGGISDLTSYYNAYGKYFEKFPDWDKYPIWDEIKEIWLSCEQGSATFLVAKIAIKAICERCPNSDELIKKINRIDTVQTEFREKQSIALEDYLKWYWLTMKYRHCVAKIGELLVNHGYG
;
A
#
# COMPACT_ATOMS: atom_id res chain seq x y z
N MET A 1 9.27 -34.45 -13.97
CA MET A 1 9.62 -35.77 -13.43
C MET A 1 8.38 -36.63 -13.28
N GLN A 2 8.52 -37.95 -13.39
CA GLN A 2 7.42 -38.89 -13.14
C GLN A 2 7.70 -39.67 -11.85
N PHE A 3 6.70 -39.76 -10.99
CA PHE A 3 6.72 -40.54 -9.76
C PHE A 3 5.73 -41.68 -9.87
N VAL A 4 6.13 -42.88 -9.45
CA VAL A 4 5.24 -44.03 -9.34
C VAL A 4 4.78 -44.12 -7.89
N ASN A 5 3.46 -44.12 -7.67
CA ASN A 5 2.93 -44.37 -6.33
C ASN A 5 3.09 -45.87 -5.99
N PRO A 6 3.80 -46.23 -4.92
CA PRO A 6 4.06 -47.63 -4.58
C PRO A 6 2.79 -48.40 -4.15
N LYS A 7 1.76 -47.72 -3.64
CA LYS A 7 0.50 -48.35 -3.22
C LYS A 7 -0.48 -48.57 -4.37
N THR A 8 -0.49 -47.69 -5.37
CA THR A 8 -1.49 -47.69 -6.45
C THR A 8 -0.93 -47.99 -7.83
N GLY A 9 0.41 -48.03 -7.98
CA GLY A 9 1.11 -48.21 -9.25
C GLY A 9 0.94 -47.05 -10.24
N LYS A 10 0.13 -46.04 -9.90
CA LYS A 10 -0.18 -44.92 -10.81
C LYS A 10 1.00 -43.97 -10.93
N ARG A 11 1.29 -43.58 -12.18
CA ARG A 11 2.28 -42.56 -12.49
C ARG A 11 1.66 -41.17 -12.32
N SER A 12 2.38 -40.29 -11.65
CA SER A 12 2.05 -38.87 -11.56
C SER A 12 3.21 -38.03 -12.10
N SER A 13 2.90 -37.04 -12.93
CA SER A 13 3.88 -36.08 -13.41
C SER A 13 3.92 -34.88 -12.48
N LYS A 14 5.12 -34.46 -12.08
CA LYS A 14 5.36 -33.23 -11.31
C LYS A 14 6.31 -32.31 -12.07
N LYS A 15 5.95 -31.03 -12.10
CA LYS A 15 6.76 -29.95 -12.71
C LYS A 15 7.98 -29.65 -11.83
N PHE A 16 9.07 -29.23 -12.45
CA PHE A 16 10.35 -28.95 -11.79
C PHE A 16 10.55 -27.47 -11.41
N GLY A 17 9.55 -26.63 -11.66
CA GLY A 17 9.64 -25.18 -11.46
C GLY A 17 10.51 -24.44 -12.48
N ILE A 18 11.09 -25.12 -13.48
CA ILE A 18 11.96 -24.51 -14.49
C ILE A 18 11.11 -23.80 -15.55
N SER A 19 11.32 -22.49 -15.70
CA SER A 19 10.54 -21.61 -16.58
C SER A 19 11.18 -21.36 -17.95
N SER A 20 12.46 -21.66 -18.16
CA SER A 20 13.17 -21.45 -19.44
C SER A 20 14.23 -22.52 -19.70
N PHE A 21 14.42 -22.95 -20.96
CA PHE A 21 15.42 -23.95 -21.34
C PHE A 21 16.78 -23.27 -21.65
N THR A 22 17.55 -23.00 -20.60
CA THR A 22 18.92 -22.44 -20.65
C THR A 22 19.92 -23.43 -20.05
N GLU A 23 21.21 -23.31 -20.36
CA GLU A 23 22.26 -24.20 -19.81
C GLU A 23 22.24 -24.23 -18.27
N LYS A 24 22.09 -23.07 -17.63
CA LYS A 24 21.92 -22.97 -16.17
C LYS A 24 20.71 -23.74 -15.66
N SER A 25 19.58 -23.67 -16.36
CA SER A 25 18.36 -24.38 -15.99
C SER A 25 18.51 -25.90 -16.08
N VAL A 26 19.32 -26.41 -17.01
CA VAL A 26 19.59 -27.84 -17.17
C VAL A 26 20.47 -28.33 -16.02
N ILE A 27 21.49 -27.56 -15.66
CA ILE A 27 22.36 -27.85 -14.50
C ILE A 27 21.53 -27.87 -13.20
N GLU A 28 20.65 -26.90 -13.01
CA GLU A 28 19.75 -26.83 -11.86
C GLU A 28 18.77 -28.01 -11.83
N ALA A 29 18.22 -28.40 -12.98
CA ALA A 29 17.38 -29.59 -13.11
C ALA A 29 18.12 -30.85 -12.66
N LEU A 30 19.38 -30.99 -13.07
CA LEU A 30 20.20 -32.14 -12.72
C LEU A 30 20.50 -32.16 -11.22
N GLN A 31 20.86 -31.03 -10.62
CA GLN A 31 21.09 -30.93 -9.18
C GLN A 31 19.85 -31.29 -8.35
N LYS A 32 18.69 -30.73 -8.71
CA LYS A 32 17.40 -31.06 -8.07
C LYS A 32 17.05 -32.55 -8.27
N ALA A 33 17.36 -33.14 -9.42
CA ALA A 33 17.15 -34.57 -9.64
C ALA A 33 18.01 -35.45 -8.72
N HIS A 34 19.29 -35.10 -8.53
CA HIS A 34 20.16 -35.78 -7.57
C HIS A 34 19.64 -35.64 -6.13
N LYS A 35 19.16 -34.45 -5.74
CA LYS A 35 18.54 -34.24 -4.42
C LYS A 35 17.33 -35.16 -4.22
N VAL A 36 16.43 -35.24 -5.20
CA VAL A 36 15.25 -36.14 -5.16
C VAL A 36 15.68 -37.59 -5.03
N ALA A 37 16.68 -38.03 -5.80
CA ALA A 37 17.18 -39.40 -5.73
C ALA A 37 17.77 -39.75 -4.36
N ASN A 38 18.45 -38.81 -3.70
CA ASN A 38 18.98 -38.99 -2.35
C ASN A 38 17.87 -38.98 -1.30
N ALA A 39 16.87 -38.09 -1.43
CA ALA A 39 15.73 -38.04 -0.53
C ALA A 39 14.89 -39.31 -0.57
N LEU A 40 14.68 -39.89 -1.76
CA LEU A 40 13.98 -41.18 -1.92
C LEU A 40 14.70 -42.35 -1.21
N LYS A 41 16.01 -42.25 -0.98
CA LYS A 41 16.79 -43.26 -0.25
C LYS A 41 16.78 -43.04 1.27
N THR A 42 16.61 -41.79 1.71
CA THR A 42 16.82 -41.38 3.11
C THR A 42 15.51 -41.20 3.87
N ILE A 43 14.48 -40.65 3.21
CA ILE A 43 13.17 -40.42 3.79
C ILE A 43 12.33 -41.69 3.72
N LYS A 44 11.83 -42.14 4.87
CA LYS A 44 11.17 -43.46 5.01
C LYS A 44 9.67 -43.41 4.80
N THR A 45 9.04 -42.25 4.95
CA THR A 45 7.59 -42.11 4.85
C THR A 45 7.17 -41.25 3.66
N SER A 46 6.04 -41.60 3.03
CA SER A 46 5.56 -40.85 1.87
C SER A 46 5.15 -39.42 2.23
N SER A 47 4.57 -39.19 3.41
CA SER A 47 4.14 -37.86 3.83
C SER A 47 5.33 -36.92 4.00
N GLU A 48 6.35 -37.36 4.74
CA GLU A 48 7.61 -36.63 4.95
C GLU A 48 8.33 -36.35 3.63
N PHE A 49 8.32 -37.29 2.69
CA PHE A 49 8.91 -37.10 1.37
C PHE A 49 8.20 -35.99 0.60
N TRP A 50 6.86 -35.96 0.62
CA TRP A 50 6.10 -34.94 -0.11
C TRP A 50 6.21 -33.56 0.54
N GLU A 51 6.26 -33.47 1.87
CA GLU A 51 6.54 -32.23 2.59
C GLU A 51 7.94 -31.68 2.27
N TRP A 52 8.95 -32.54 2.29
CA TRP A 52 10.31 -32.20 1.87
C TRP A 52 10.36 -31.77 0.39
N TYR A 53 9.67 -32.50 -0.50
CA TYR A 53 9.64 -32.20 -1.93
C TYR A 53 9.00 -30.82 -2.20
N ASP A 54 7.90 -30.52 -1.53
CA ASP A 54 7.24 -29.21 -1.61
C ASP A 54 8.16 -28.09 -1.11
N ARG A 55 8.93 -28.30 -0.04
CA ARG A 55 9.88 -27.32 0.50
C ARG A 55 11.13 -27.14 -0.36
N GLU A 56 11.87 -28.21 -0.63
CA GLU A 56 13.25 -28.15 -1.14
C GLU A 56 13.34 -28.20 -2.67
N ILE A 57 12.34 -28.77 -3.35
CA ILE A 57 12.36 -28.95 -4.81
C ILE A 57 11.45 -27.94 -5.49
N LEU A 58 10.24 -27.72 -4.94
CA LEU A 58 9.30 -26.72 -5.45
C LEU A 58 9.47 -25.35 -4.82
N GLY A 59 10.26 -25.21 -3.74
CA GLY A 59 10.48 -23.93 -3.07
C GLY A 59 9.21 -23.35 -2.42
N LYS A 60 8.16 -24.16 -2.18
CA LYS A 60 6.88 -23.65 -1.64
C LYS A 60 7.01 -23.10 -0.22
N ASN A 61 8.07 -23.48 0.49
CA ASN A 61 8.39 -23.07 1.86
C ASN A 61 9.74 -22.35 1.96
N GLU A 62 10.33 -21.90 0.84
CA GLU A 62 11.26 -20.79 0.97
C GLU A 62 10.41 -19.61 1.42
N ILE A 63 10.42 -19.34 2.73
CA ILE A 63 10.15 -18.00 3.23
C ILE A 63 11.15 -17.16 2.47
N ALA A 64 10.72 -16.57 1.35
CA ALA A 64 11.48 -15.56 0.67
C ALA A 64 11.92 -14.62 1.79
N ASN A 65 13.23 -14.47 1.95
CA ASN A 65 13.81 -13.59 2.94
C ASN A 65 13.59 -12.14 2.47
N ASP A 66 12.34 -11.80 2.20
CA ASP A 66 11.80 -10.51 1.79
C ASP A 66 11.54 -9.71 3.06
N LEU A 67 12.55 -9.66 3.93
CA LEU A 67 12.56 -8.86 5.12
C LEU A 67 12.66 -7.39 4.70
N ILE A 68 11.54 -6.86 4.21
CA ILE A 68 11.35 -5.46 3.88
C ILE A 68 10.84 -4.74 5.12
N THR A 69 11.54 -3.69 5.50
CA THR A 69 11.20 -2.85 6.66
C THR A 69 10.04 -1.92 6.35
N TYR A 70 9.38 -1.39 7.38
CA TYR A 70 8.39 -0.32 7.21
C TYR A 70 8.97 0.87 6.44
N ARG A 71 10.23 1.26 6.71
CA ARG A 71 10.93 2.34 6.03
C ARG A 71 10.99 2.14 4.52
N GLU A 72 11.37 0.95 4.09
CA GLU A 72 11.45 0.61 2.66
C GLU A 72 10.06 0.59 2.02
N ILE A 73 9.05 0.05 2.70
CA ILE A 73 7.67 0.10 2.22
C ILE A 73 7.18 1.53 2.06
N PHE A 74 7.41 2.39 3.05
CA PHE A 74 6.98 3.79 3.03
C PHE A 74 7.66 4.54 1.88
N GLN A 75 8.96 4.30 1.66
CA GLN A 75 9.70 4.86 0.53
C GLN A 75 9.09 4.42 -0.81
N GLN A 76 8.79 3.13 -0.98
CA GLN A 76 8.14 2.63 -2.19
C GLN A 76 6.74 3.22 -2.42
N ILE A 77 6.00 3.53 -1.36
CA ILE A 77 4.69 4.21 -1.47
C ILE A 77 4.89 5.66 -1.88
N GLU A 78 5.83 6.35 -1.25
CA GLU A 78 6.18 7.74 -1.57
C GLU A 78 6.62 7.88 -3.02
N ASP A 79 7.57 7.06 -3.48
CA ASP A 79 8.11 7.14 -4.83
C ASP A 79 7.04 6.81 -5.89
N LYS A 80 6.17 5.84 -5.62
CA LYS A 80 5.00 5.57 -6.48
C LYS A 80 4.03 6.75 -6.52
N TYR A 81 3.85 7.47 -5.41
CA TYR A 81 2.97 8.63 -5.38
C TYR A 81 3.50 9.77 -6.25
N PHE A 82 4.77 10.16 -6.04
CA PHE A 82 5.38 11.31 -6.73
C PHE A 82 5.83 11.03 -8.16
N SER A 83 6.03 9.77 -8.54
CA SER A 83 6.17 9.40 -9.96
C SER A 83 4.86 9.56 -10.76
N GLY A 84 3.72 9.64 -10.07
CA GLY A 84 2.41 9.83 -10.67
C GLY A 84 2.09 11.27 -11.11
N LYS A 85 0.90 11.42 -11.70
CA LYS A 85 0.34 12.71 -12.12
C LYS A 85 -0.82 13.12 -11.22
N HIS A 86 -0.99 14.42 -11.01
CA HIS A 86 -2.13 14.98 -10.29
C HIS A 86 -3.43 14.68 -11.05
N ARG A 87 -4.44 14.14 -10.33
CA ARG A 87 -5.65 13.57 -10.95
C ARG A 87 -6.44 14.58 -11.78
N ASN A 88 -6.57 15.80 -11.29
CA ASN A 88 -7.46 16.80 -11.90
C ASN A 88 -6.75 17.69 -12.92
N THR A 89 -5.43 17.82 -12.83
CA THR A 89 -4.66 18.77 -13.65
C THR A 89 -3.70 18.08 -14.62
N GLY A 90 -3.45 16.78 -14.45
CA GLY A 90 -2.49 16.02 -15.26
C GLY A 90 -1.02 16.38 -15.05
N ARG A 91 -0.73 17.41 -14.24
CA ARG A 91 0.64 17.84 -13.90
C ARG A 91 1.40 16.71 -13.20
N LYS A 92 2.69 16.55 -13.49
CA LYS A 92 3.57 15.65 -12.74
C LYS A 92 3.64 16.11 -11.28
N ARG A 93 3.45 15.19 -10.33
CA ARG A 93 3.57 15.51 -8.90
C ARG A 93 5.01 15.82 -8.53
N THR A 94 5.22 16.59 -7.48
CA THR A 94 6.56 16.98 -7.04
C THR A 94 6.70 16.99 -5.52
N LYS A 95 7.90 16.64 -5.04
CA LYS A 95 8.29 16.76 -3.63
C LYS A 95 8.79 18.18 -3.30
N ASP A 96 9.07 19.00 -4.30
CA ASP A 96 9.61 20.35 -4.12
C ASP A 96 8.49 21.34 -3.76
N PRO A 97 8.48 21.91 -2.54
CA PRO A 97 7.44 22.85 -2.12
C PRO A 97 7.43 24.16 -2.93
N ASN A 98 8.56 24.53 -3.56
CA ASN A 98 8.68 25.76 -4.34
C ASN A 98 8.16 25.61 -5.78
N GLN A 99 7.96 24.37 -6.24
CA GLN A 99 7.36 24.14 -7.56
C GLN A 99 5.86 24.37 -7.54
N PHE A 100 5.32 24.78 -8.69
CA PHE A 100 3.89 25.00 -8.86
C PHE A 100 3.09 23.75 -8.46
N GLY A 101 2.29 23.90 -7.39
CA GLY A 101 1.48 22.81 -6.83
C GLY A 101 2.20 21.85 -5.87
N GLY A 102 3.47 22.09 -5.54
CA GLY A 102 4.26 21.24 -4.63
C GLY A 102 3.70 21.16 -3.21
N ILE A 103 3.30 22.29 -2.62
CA ILE A 103 2.64 22.32 -1.30
C ILE A 103 1.37 21.47 -1.29
N SER A 104 0.58 21.52 -2.37
CA SER A 104 -0.65 20.73 -2.50
C SER A 104 -0.37 19.24 -2.64
N ASP A 105 0.66 18.87 -3.43
CA ASP A 105 1.08 17.47 -3.58
C ASP A 105 1.57 16.90 -2.25
N LEU A 106 2.39 17.64 -1.51
CA LEU A 106 2.89 17.26 -0.17
C LEU A 106 1.75 17.10 0.83
N THR A 107 0.83 18.07 0.89
CA THR A 107 -0.35 18.02 1.78
C THR A 107 -1.24 16.82 1.44
N SER A 108 -1.44 16.55 0.15
CA SER A 108 -2.25 15.43 -0.31
C SER A 108 -1.59 14.08 0.02
N TYR A 109 -0.27 13.98 -0.15
CA TYR A 109 0.49 12.80 0.27
C TYR A 109 0.41 12.57 1.78
N TYR A 110 0.63 13.63 2.57
CA TYR A 110 0.58 13.57 4.03
C TYR A 110 -0.79 13.09 4.53
N ASN A 111 -1.87 13.65 3.97
CA ASN A 111 -3.23 13.28 4.35
C ASN A 111 -3.62 11.85 3.94
N ALA A 112 -3.09 11.36 2.83
CA ALA A 112 -3.37 10.03 2.33
C ALA A 112 -2.52 8.94 3.03
N TYR A 113 -1.26 9.24 3.34
CA TYR A 113 -0.28 8.25 3.80
C TYR A 113 0.51 8.72 5.03
N GLY A 114 1.17 9.88 4.94
CA GLY A 114 2.16 10.35 5.93
C GLY A 114 1.67 10.31 7.38
N LYS A 115 0.49 10.86 7.66
CA LYS A 115 -0.10 10.88 9.00
C LYS A 115 -0.35 9.50 9.61
N TYR A 116 -0.44 8.44 8.79
CA TYR A 116 -0.57 7.06 9.26
C TYR A 116 0.80 6.40 9.45
N PHE A 117 1.79 6.75 8.63
CA PHE A 117 3.16 6.25 8.76
C PHE A 117 3.82 6.77 10.03
N GLU A 118 3.55 8.01 10.42
CA GLU A 118 4.01 8.61 11.69
C GLU A 118 3.50 7.89 12.94
N LYS A 119 2.44 7.07 12.82
CA LYS A 119 1.91 6.29 13.95
C LYS A 119 2.71 5.01 14.22
N PHE A 120 3.59 4.60 13.30
CA PHE A 120 4.45 3.43 13.52
C PHE A 120 5.63 3.81 14.42
N PRO A 121 5.84 3.11 15.55
CA PRO A 121 6.87 3.47 16.52
C PRO A 121 8.30 3.18 16.04
N ASP A 122 8.46 2.18 15.18
CA ASP A 122 9.77 1.76 14.65
C ASP A 122 9.64 1.48 13.15
N TRP A 123 10.31 2.30 12.34
CA TRP A 123 10.30 2.17 10.88
C TRP A 123 11.31 1.14 10.37
N ASP A 124 12.29 0.76 11.19
CA ASP A 124 13.33 -0.21 10.82
C ASP A 124 12.89 -1.65 11.13
N LYS A 125 11.71 -1.81 11.75
CA LYS A 125 11.06 -3.09 12.01
C LYS A 125 10.36 -3.65 10.77
N TYR A 126 10.25 -4.98 10.73
CA TYR A 126 9.47 -5.70 9.73
C TYR A 126 7.96 -5.61 9.99
N PRO A 127 7.13 -5.51 8.94
CA PRO A 127 5.70 -5.37 9.09
C PRO A 127 5.03 -6.57 9.76
N ILE A 128 4.37 -6.31 10.91
CA ILE A 128 3.55 -7.29 11.62
C ILE A 128 2.08 -6.90 11.50
N TRP A 129 1.21 -7.89 11.26
CA TRP A 129 -0.21 -7.66 11.08
C TRP A 129 -0.86 -6.96 12.28
N ASP A 130 -0.50 -7.34 13.50
CA ASP A 130 -1.12 -6.80 14.71
C ASP A 130 -0.82 -5.30 14.87
N GLU A 131 0.41 -4.86 14.59
CA GLU A 131 0.79 -3.43 14.61
C GLU A 131 0.06 -2.62 13.53
N ILE A 132 0.00 -3.16 12.31
CA ILE A 132 -0.74 -2.55 11.20
C ILE A 132 -2.22 -2.40 11.58
N LYS A 133 -2.79 -3.44 12.19
CA LYS A 133 -4.19 -3.47 12.63
C LYS A 133 -4.44 -2.47 13.75
N GLU A 134 -3.56 -2.37 14.74
CA GLU A 134 -3.67 -1.39 15.83
C GLU A 134 -3.69 0.05 15.30
N ILE A 135 -2.80 0.38 14.37
CA ILE A 135 -2.77 1.72 13.76
C ILE A 135 -4.06 1.99 12.99
N TRP A 136 -4.59 1.00 12.27
CA TRP A 136 -5.86 1.16 11.58
C TRP A 136 -7.02 1.37 12.56
N LEU A 137 -7.12 0.53 13.60
CA LEU A 137 -8.17 0.58 14.62
C LEU A 137 -8.06 1.78 15.55
N SER A 138 -6.92 2.49 15.56
CA SER A 138 -6.81 3.80 16.22
C SER A 138 -7.67 4.89 15.56
N CYS A 139 -8.19 4.63 14.35
CA CYS A 139 -9.15 5.51 13.69
C CYS A 139 -10.58 5.09 14.05
N GLU A 140 -11.45 6.07 14.31
CA GLU A 140 -12.87 5.85 14.63
C GLU A 140 -13.57 5.07 13.51
N GLN A 141 -14.01 3.84 13.81
CA GLN A 141 -14.69 2.98 12.85
C GLN A 141 -16.01 3.61 12.42
N GLY A 142 -16.34 3.48 11.13
CA GLY A 142 -17.54 4.12 10.57
C GLY A 142 -17.33 5.58 10.15
N SER A 143 -16.17 6.19 10.46
CA SER A 143 -15.80 7.52 9.96
C SER A 143 -15.21 7.48 8.54
N ALA A 144 -15.26 8.62 7.83
CA ALA A 144 -14.53 8.79 6.57
C ALA A 144 -13.00 8.58 6.74
N THR A 145 -12.46 8.89 7.93
CA THR A 145 -11.04 8.71 8.22
C THR A 145 -10.65 7.23 8.25
N PHE A 146 -11.54 6.37 8.77
CA PHE A 146 -11.32 4.92 8.77
C PHE A 146 -11.20 4.33 7.36
N LEU A 147 -11.99 4.84 6.42
CA LEU A 147 -11.92 4.45 5.01
C LEU A 147 -10.61 4.91 4.35
N VAL A 148 -10.18 6.15 4.63
CA VAL A 148 -8.89 6.66 4.12
C VAL A 148 -7.72 5.87 4.73
N ALA A 149 -7.78 5.55 6.02
CA ALA A 149 -6.79 4.72 6.69
C ALA A 149 -6.69 3.33 6.04
N LYS A 150 -7.82 2.71 5.69
CA LYS A 150 -7.84 1.42 4.96
C LYS A 150 -7.00 1.48 3.68
N ILE A 151 -7.07 2.57 2.92
CA ILE A 151 -6.31 2.72 1.66
C ILE A 151 -4.80 2.74 1.96
N ALA A 152 -4.37 3.50 2.97
CA ALA A 152 -2.98 3.56 3.38
C ALA A 152 -2.47 2.20 3.87
N ILE A 153 -3.24 1.55 4.74
CA ILE A 153 -2.95 0.24 5.32
C ILE A 153 -2.89 -0.84 4.23
N LYS A 154 -3.82 -0.81 3.27
CA LYS A 154 -3.79 -1.70 2.11
C LYS A 154 -2.52 -1.50 1.28
N ALA A 155 -2.09 -0.26 1.07
CA ALA A 155 -0.86 0.03 0.31
C ALA A 155 0.41 -0.51 0.99
N ILE A 156 0.44 -0.55 2.34
CA ILE A 156 1.49 -1.21 3.12
C ILE A 156 1.43 -2.72 2.88
N CYS A 157 0.26 -3.34 3.10
CA CYS A 157 0.08 -4.78 2.95
C CYS A 157 0.36 -5.30 1.53
N GLU A 158 0.06 -4.52 0.48
CA GLU A 158 0.38 -4.86 -0.92
C GLU A 158 1.89 -4.99 -1.18
N ARG A 159 2.74 -4.41 -0.32
CA ARG A 159 4.21 -4.45 -0.43
C ARG A 159 4.86 -5.40 0.57
N CYS A 160 4.09 -5.98 1.47
CA CYS A 160 4.59 -7.03 2.35
C CYS A 160 4.75 -8.35 1.58
N PRO A 161 5.66 -9.23 2.01
CA PRO A 161 5.88 -10.53 1.36
C PRO A 161 4.64 -11.42 1.36
N ASN A 162 3.87 -11.36 2.45
CA ASN A 162 2.62 -12.09 2.66
C ASN A 162 1.37 -11.31 2.21
N SER A 163 1.51 -10.48 1.17
CA SER A 163 0.47 -9.57 0.68
C SER A 163 -0.90 -10.24 0.49
N ASP A 164 -0.96 -11.39 -0.18
CA ASP A 164 -2.22 -12.11 -0.43
C ASP A 164 -3.01 -12.43 0.84
N GLU A 165 -2.33 -12.82 1.92
CA GLU A 165 -2.98 -13.13 3.19
C GLU A 165 -3.42 -11.87 3.91
N LEU A 166 -2.59 -10.83 3.91
CA LEU A 166 -2.91 -9.55 4.56
C LEU A 166 -4.08 -8.86 3.87
N ILE A 167 -4.13 -8.88 2.54
CA ILE A 167 -5.23 -8.30 1.77
C ILE A 167 -6.54 -9.04 2.04
N LYS A 168 -6.51 -10.37 2.15
CA LYS A 168 -7.69 -11.16 2.58
C LYS A 168 -8.16 -10.75 3.98
N LYS A 169 -7.26 -10.51 4.92
CA LYS A 169 -7.60 -10.04 6.28
C LYS A 169 -8.25 -8.65 6.25
N ILE A 170 -7.69 -7.70 5.48
CA ILE A 170 -8.24 -6.34 5.34
C ILE A 170 -9.65 -6.36 4.76
N ASN A 171 -9.88 -7.16 3.71
CA ASN A 171 -11.17 -7.20 3.02
C ASN A 171 -12.30 -7.81 3.85
N ARG A 172 -11.99 -8.54 4.94
CA ARG A 172 -13.00 -9.10 5.86
C ARG A 172 -13.55 -8.07 6.85
N ILE A 173 -12.84 -6.98 7.08
CA ILE A 173 -13.27 -5.95 8.02
C ILE A 173 -14.26 -5.02 7.30
N ASP A 174 -15.41 -4.78 7.93
CA ASP A 174 -16.38 -3.82 7.43
C ASP A 174 -15.86 -2.39 7.60
N THR A 175 -15.93 -1.64 6.50
CA THR A 175 -15.41 -0.27 6.40
C THR A 175 -16.43 0.69 5.85
N VAL A 176 -17.71 0.31 5.84
CA VAL A 176 -18.79 1.21 5.44
C VAL A 176 -18.81 2.42 6.38
N GLN A 177 -18.87 3.62 5.79
CA GLN A 177 -19.03 4.83 6.58
C GLN A 177 -20.47 4.87 7.12
N THR A 178 -20.60 4.89 8.44
CA THR A 178 -21.89 4.97 9.14
C THR A 178 -22.07 6.32 9.82
N GLU A 179 -20.98 7.03 10.07
CA GLU A 179 -20.96 8.32 10.76
C GLU A 179 -20.73 9.45 9.74
N PHE A 180 -21.70 10.35 9.64
CA PHE A 180 -21.65 11.50 8.76
C PHE A 180 -21.67 12.77 9.60
N ARG A 181 -20.81 13.73 9.22
CA ARG A 181 -20.86 15.06 9.83
C ARG A 181 -22.18 15.73 9.46
N GLU A 182 -22.78 16.41 10.43
CA GLU A 182 -23.91 17.28 10.17
C GLU A 182 -23.51 18.34 9.15
N LYS A 183 -24.27 18.44 8.06
CA LYS A 183 -24.02 19.44 7.04
C LYS A 183 -24.57 20.76 7.53
N GLN A 184 -23.74 21.79 7.52
CA GLN A 184 -24.21 23.15 7.69
C GLN A 184 -25.07 23.53 6.48
N SER A 185 -26.23 24.12 6.75
CA SER A 185 -27.09 24.74 5.74
C SER A 185 -27.25 26.22 6.06
N ILE A 186 -27.47 27.02 5.03
CA ILE A 186 -27.77 28.45 5.13
C ILE A 186 -28.96 28.72 4.22
N ALA A 187 -29.89 29.57 4.66
CA ALA A 187 -30.97 30.03 3.80
C ALA A 187 -30.40 30.87 2.64
N LEU A 188 -31.06 30.85 1.48
CA LEU A 188 -30.60 31.60 0.31
C LEU A 188 -30.53 33.10 0.61
N GLU A 189 -31.49 33.59 1.38
CA GLU A 189 -31.61 34.98 1.80
C GLU A 189 -30.41 35.40 2.67
N ASP A 190 -30.03 34.56 3.63
CA ASP A 190 -28.88 34.79 4.50
C ASP A 190 -27.56 34.75 3.73
N TYR A 191 -27.44 33.81 2.78
CA TYR A 191 -26.29 33.75 1.88
C TYR A 191 -26.18 35.02 1.02
N LEU A 192 -27.27 35.47 0.40
CA LEU A 192 -27.28 36.67 -0.43
C LEU A 192 -26.95 37.91 0.40
N LYS A 193 -27.50 38.02 1.61
CA LYS A 193 -27.17 39.11 2.54
C LYS A 193 -25.68 39.15 2.86
N TRP A 194 -25.09 37.99 3.18
CA TRP A 194 -23.65 37.87 3.44
C TRP A 194 -22.80 38.19 2.20
N TYR A 195 -23.21 37.72 1.02
CA TYR A 195 -22.57 38.02 -0.26
C TYR A 195 -22.55 39.53 -0.57
N TRP A 196 -23.69 40.22 -0.42
CA TRP A 196 -23.78 41.65 -0.67
C TRP A 196 -22.98 42.48 0.34
N LEU A 197 -23.00 42.08 1.62
CA LEU A 197 -22.15 42.70 2.65
C LEU A 197 -20.67 42.56 2.27
N THR A 198 -20.20 41.33 2.00
CA THR A 198 -18.79 41.07 1.67
C THR A 198 -18.34 41.76 0.38
N MET A 199 -19.18 41.82 -0.66
CA MET A 199 -18.93 42.59 -1.88
C MET A 199 -18.80 44.09 -1.60
N LYS A 200 -19.69 44.65 -0.77
CA LYS A 200 -19.64 46.07 -0.38
C LYS A 200 -18.36 46.40 0.39
N TYR A 201 -17.97 45.53 1.33
CA TYR A 201 -16.70 45.70 2.07
C TYR A 201 -15.48 45.59 1.16
N ARG A 202 -15.48 44.68 0.17
CA ARG A 202 -14.40 44.57 -0.83
C ARG A 202 -14.21 45.87 -1.62
N HIS A 203 -15.32 46.52 -2.00
CA HIS A 203 -15.27 47.79 -2.70
C HIS A 203 -14.77 48.93 -1.80
N CYS A 204 -15.15 48.95 -0.52
CA CYS A 204 -14.63 49.91 0.46
C CYS A 204 -13.13 49.75 0.69
N VAL A 205 -12.62 48.52 0.84
CA VAL A 205 -11.18 48.25 1.05
C VAL A 205 -10.36 48.63 -0.19
N ALA A 206 -10.85 48.32 -1.39
CA ALA A 206 -10.19 48.74 -2.64
C ALA A 206 -10.11 50.27 -2.75
N LYS A 207 -11.19 50.98 -2.41
CA LYS A 207 -11.25 52.45 -2.47
C LYS A 207 -10.37 53.13 -1.41
N ILE A 208 -10.24 52.54 -0.23
CA ILE A 208 -9.28 53.00 0.80
C ILE A 208 -7.84 52.77 0.32
N GLY A 209 -7.54 51.62 -0.31
CA GLY A 209 -6.24 51.35 -0.92
C GLY A 209 -5.87 52.37 -2.01
N GLU A 210 -6.80 52.70 -2.91
CA GLU A 210 -6.60 53.74 -3.93
C GLU A 210 -6.38 55.13 -3.31
N LEU A 211 -7.12 55.49 -2.26
CA LEU A 211 -6.96 56.78 -1.57
C LEU A 211 -5.60 56.88 -0.86
N LEU A 212 -5.12 55.80 -0.24
CA LEU A 212 -3.81 55.80 0.44
C LEU A 212 -2.64 55.93 -0.54
N VAL A 213 -2.74 55.29 -1.71
CA VAL A 213 -1.75 55.43 -2.80
C VAL A 213 -1.78 56.85 -3.38
N ASN A 214 -2.96 57.42 -3.61
CA ASN A 214 -3.11 58.78 -4.16
C ASN A 214 -2.66 59.89 -3.17
N HIS A 215 -2.62 59.60 -1.87
CA HIS A 215 -2.15 60.52 -0.85
C HIS A 215 -0.70 60.27 -0.38
N GLY A 216 0.06 59.41 -1.09
CA GLY A 216 1.49 59.23 -0.88
C GLY A 216 1.87 58.38 0.35
N TYR A 217 0.94 57.54 0.84
CA TYR A 217 1.16 56.63 1.97
C TYR A 217 1.35 55.17 1.51
N GLY A 218 2.14 54.95 0.45
CA GLY A 218 2.43 53.64 -0.13
C GLY A 218 3.91 53.44 -0.40
#